data_AF-A0A7V9B667-F1
#
_entry.id   AF-A0A7V9B667-F1
#
_cell.length_a   1.000
_cell.length_b   1.000
_cell.length_c   1.000
_cell.angle_alpha   90.00
_cell.angle_beta   90.00
_cell.angle_gamma   90.00
#
_symmetry.space_group_name_H-M   'P 1'
#
loop_
_entity.id
_entity.type
_entity.pdbx_description
1 polymer ?
#
loop_
_entity_poly.entity_id
_entity_poly.type
_entity_poly.pdbx_seq_one_letter_code
_entity_poly.pdbx_strand_id
1 'polypeptide(L)'
;MPLAATTNADFWNRAPSLFELANSATANLATSELTEDIRLQVKALASEIPETPEALGEVDPYLQTALLTAVIHGLRAAEDDDRTQLRIALERIRQSLRDMLDERPVWEGGPKNASVWLRLRGLQVPAIATIVGASESSVRRWSNPEDDSEPSSEHAERVVVVAKIVNHLRHAMTPLGAIQWLQRPHPQLGDRRPIDELKDVDSYRRLVALASGTRSFVAT
;
A
#
# COMPACT_ATOMS: atom_id res chain seq x y z
N MET A 1 -14.10 -21.00 21.27
CA MET A 1 -12.91 -20.20 21.65
C MET A 1 -13.01 -18.88 20.90
N PRO A 2 -12.96 -17.71 21.56
CA PRO A 2 -12.87 -16.47 20.83
C PRO A 2 -11.47 -16.41 20.21
N LEU A 3 -11.38 -16.37 18.88
CA LEU A 3 -10.14 -16.03 18.19
C LEU A 3 -9.75 -14.64 18.66
N ALA A 4 -8.59 -14.53 19.32
CA ALA A 4 -8.08 -13.23 19.73
C ALA A 4 -8.00 -12.35 18.48
N ALA A 5 -8.68 -11.20 18.50
CA ALA A 5 -8.61 -10.23 17.43
C ALA A 5 -7.12 -9.88 17.24
N THR A 6 -6.56 -10.32 16.12
CA THR A 6 -5.18 -9.97 15.75
C THR A 6 -5.10 -8.46 15.73
N THR A 7 -4.21 -7.86 16.53
CA THR A 7 -4.05 -6.41 16.49
C THR A 7 -3.39 -6.00 15.16
N ASN A 8 -3.62 -4.76 14.71
CA ASN A 8 -3.01 -4.23 13.48
C ASN A 8 -1.46 -4.39 13.51
N ALA A 9 -0.83 -4.11 14.65
CA ALA A 9 0.62 -4.29 14.83
C ALA A 9 1.08 -5.75 14.66
N ASP A 10 0.30 -6.72 15.10
CA ASP A 10 0.62 -8.15 14.97
C ASP A 10 0.57 -8.64 13.53
N PHE A 11 -0.31 -8.07 12.70
CA PHE A 11 -0.36 -8.39 11.28
C PHE A 11 0.93 -7.95 10.58
N TRP A 12 1.35 -6.70 10.75
CA TRP A 12 2.51 -6.16 10.04
C TRP A 12 3.84 -6.78 10.42
N ASN A 13 3.97 -7.25 11.66
CA ASN A 13 5.13 -8.02 12.08
C ASN A 13 5.22 -9.38 11.37
N ARG A 14 4.09 -9.96 10.99
CA ARG A 14 4.01 -11.28 10.31
C ARG A 14 3.90 -11.17 8.80
N ALA A 15 3.44 -10.05 8.25
CA ALA A 15 3.21 -9.86 6.82
C ALA A 15 4.39 -10.26 5.91
N PRO A 16 5.68 -9.97 6.25
CA PRO A 16 6.81 -10.49 5.48
C PRO A 16 6.86 -12.02 5.43
N SER A 17 6.65 -12.69 6.56
CA SER A 17 6.62 -14.16 6.63
C SER A 17 5.43 -14.75 5.87
N LEU A 18 4.27 -14.08 5.89
CA LEU A 18 3.10 -14.48 5.12
C LEU A 18 3.35 -14.36 3.61
N PHE A 19 4.06 -13.31 3.19
CA PHE A 19 4.49 -13.15 1.80
C PHE A 19 5.41 -14.30 1.36
N GLU A 20 6.39 -14.67 2.20
CA GLU A 20 7.28 -15.81 1.91
C GLU A 20 6.55 -17.16 1.90
N LEU A 21 5.55 -17.34 2.77
CA LEU A 21 4.69 -18.53 2.74
C LEU A 21 3.88 -18.58 1.44
N ALA A 22 3.30 -17.46 0.99
CA ALA A 22 2.58 -17.39 -0.28
C ALA A 22 3.49 -17.63 -1.50
N ASN A 23 4.73 -17.10 -1.48
CA ASN A 23 5.75 -17.39 -2.49
C ASN A 23 6.04 -18.90 -2.56
N SER A 24 6.30 -19.51 -1.40
CA SER A 24 6.64 -20.93 -1.29
C SER A 24 5.49 -21.83 -1.76
N ALA A 25 4.26 -21.55 -1.33
CA ALA A 25 3.07 -22.29 -1.76
C ALA A 25 2.84 -22.18 -3.28
N THR A 26 3.04 -20.99 -3.85
CA THR A 26 2.93 -20.76 -5.30
C THR A 26 3.99 -21.56 -6.07
N ALA A 27 5.23 -21.56 -5.60
CA ALA A 27 6.33 -22.32 -6.21
C ALA A 27 6.06 -23.83 -6.15
N ASN A 28 5.65 -24.35 -5.00
CA ASN A 28 5.32 -25.77 -4.82
C ASN A 28 4.17 -26.20 -5.75
N LEU A 29 3.11 -25.41 -5.84
CA LEU A 29 1.96 -25.72 -6.71
C LEU A 29 2.28 -25.63 -8.20
N ALA A 30 3.31 -24.87 -8.59
CA ALA A 30 3.79 -24.80 -9.96
C ALA A 30 4.47 -26.10 -10.40
N THR A 31 5.21 -26.76 -9.50
CA THR A 31 6.02 -27.96 -9.80
C THR A 31 5.35 -29.27 -9.41
N SER A 32 4.34 -29.23 -8.55
CA SER A 32 3.73 -30.43 -7.95
C SER A 32 2.22 -30.51 -8.19
N GLU A 33 1.65 -31.70 -8.08
CA GLU A 33 0.20 -31.87 -7.99
C GLU A 33 -0.36 -31.23 -6.70
N LEU A 34 -1.68 -31.03 -6.65
CA LEU A 34 -2.33 -30.52 -5.44
C LEU A 34 -2.26 -31.58 -4.33
N THR A 35 -1.34 -31.39 -3.39
CA THR A 35 -1.15 -32.29 -2.24
C THR A 35 -1.83 -31.74 -0.98
N GLU A 36 -2.01 -32.61 0.02
CA GLU A 36 -2.49 -32.21 1.35
C GLU A 36 -1.59 -31.13 1.98
N ASP A 37 -0.28 -31.21 1.77
CA ASP A 37 0.68 -30.21 2.25
C ASP A 37 0.37 -28.80 1.72
N ILE A 38 -0.02 -28.68 0.44
CA ILE A 38 -0.39 -27.39 -0.16
C ILE A 38 -1.68 -26.87 0.46
N ARG A 39 -2.66 -27.75 0.73
CA ARG A 39 -3.91 -27.35 1.41
C ARG A 39 -3.64 -26.87 2.83
N LEU A 40 -2.74 -27.54 3.55
CA LEU A 40 -2.32 -27.12 4.89
C LEU A 40 -1.62 -25.76 4.84
N GLN A 41 -0.76 -25.50 3.85
CA GLN A 41 -0.13 -24.19 3.65
C GLN A 41 -1.16 -23.08 3.37
N VAL A 42 -2.16 -23.35 2.53
CA VAL A 42 -3.24 -22.39 2.22
C VAL A 42 -4.08 -22.09 3.46
N LYS A 43 -4.44 -23.12 4.23
CA LYS A 43 -5.17 -22.96 5.50
C LYS A 43 -4.36 -22.16 6.53
N ALA A 44 -3.07 -22.45 6.66
CA ALA A 44 -2.16 -21.73 7.55
C ALA A 44 -2.02 -20.26 7.13
N LEU A 45 -1.91 -19.99 5.82
CA LEU A 45 -1.86 -18.62 5.30
C LEU A 45 -3.16 -17.87 5.62
N ALA A 46 -4.31 -18.50 5.39
CA ALA A 46 -5.61 -17.92 5.65
C ALA A 46 -5.86 -17.63 7.14
N SER A 47 -5.43 -18.52 8.05
CA SER A 47 -5.63 -18.33 9.50
C SER A 47 -4.83 -17.17 10.09
N GLU A 48 -3.77 -16.74 9.40
CA GLU A 48 -2.90 -15.65 9.86
C GLU A 48 -3.29 -14.29 9.26
N ILE A 49 -4.10 -14.29 8.20
CA ILE A 49 -4.64 -13.07 7.58
C ILE A 49 -5.93 -12.69 8.33
N PRO A 50 -6.09 -11.43 8.76
CA PRO A 50 -7.31 -11.01 9.43
C PRO A 50 -8.55 -11.26 8.57
N GLU A 51 -9.65 -11.67 9.19
CA GLU A 51 -10.90 -11.99 8.47
C GLU A 51 -11.67 -10.73 8.02
N THR A 52 -11.41 -9.59 8.67
CA THR A 52 -12.11 -8.34 8.39
C THR A 52 -11.15 -7.20 8.02
N PRO A 53 -11.57 -6.26 7.15
CA PRO A 53 -10.72 -5.16 6.70
C PRO A 53 -10.25 -4.24 7.85
N GLU A 54 -11.06 -4.07 8.89
CA GLU A 54 -10.78 -3.13 9.99
C GLU A 54 -9.48 -3.47 10.74
N ALA A 55 -9.13 -4.76 10.81
CA ALA A 55 -7.90 -5.22 11.46
C ALA A 55 -6.62 -4.86 10.67
N LEU A 56 -6.75 -4.50 9.38
CA LEU A 56 -5.65 -4.05 8.54
C LEU A 56 -5.39 -2.54 8.64
N GLY A 57 -6.22 -1.80 9.40
CA GLY A 57 -6.01 -0.38 9.68
C GLY A 57 -6.12 0.54 8.46
N GLU A 58 -5.18 1.49 8.33
CA GLU A 58 -5.20 2.54 7.27
C GLU A 58 -4.70 2.06 5.89
N VAL A 59 -4.52 0.76 5.66
CA VAL A 59 -4.15 0.24 4.33
C VAL A 59 -5.16 0.68 3.28
N ASP A 60 -4.71 0.86 2.04
CA ASP A 60 -5.60 1.08 0.89
C ASP A 60 -6.76 0.05 0.89
N PRO A 61 -8.04 0.50 1.01
CA PRO A 61 -9.20 -0.38 1.05
C PRO A 61 -9.31 -1.35 -0.14
N TYR A 62 -8.76 -0.96 -1.30
CA TYR A 62 -8.69 -1.83 -2.45
C TYR A 62 -7.79 -3.04 -2.18
N LEU A 63 -6.61 -2.81 -1.60
CA LEU A 63 -5.67 -3.90 -1.28
C LEU A 63 -6.26 -4.81 -0.20
N GLN A 64 -6.91 -4.24 0.82
CA GLN A 64 -7.62 -5.01 1.85
C GLN A 64 -8.64 -5.94 1.19
N THR A 65 -9.51 -5.40 0.34
CA THR A 65 -10.54 -6.16 -0.37
C THR A 65 -9.94 -7.22 -1.28
N ALA A 66 -8.88 -6.88 -2.03
CA ALA A 66 -8.21 -7.81 -2.95
C ALA A 66 -7.59 -8.99 -2.19
N LEU A 67 -6.93 -8.74 -1.06
CA LEU A 67 -6.33 -9.78 -0.22
C LEU A 67 -7.40 -10.73 0.32
N LEU A 68 -8.44 -10.19 0.98
CA LEU A 68 -9.51 -11.01 1.57
C LEU A 68 -10.26 -11.83 0.53
N THR A 69 -10.58 -11.22 -0.62
CA THR A 69 -11.23 -11.90 -1.74
C THR A 69 -10.34 -13.04 -2.28
N ALA A 70 -9.04 -12.80 -2.42
CA ALA A 70 -8.10 -13.82 -2.86
C ALA A 70 -7.97 -14.99 -1.86
N VAL A 71 -7.97 -14.71 -0.56
CA VAL A 71 -7.99 -15.74 0.50
C VAL A 71 -9.26 -16.59 0.40
N ILE A 72 -10.44 -15.97 0.28
CA ILE A 72 -11.71 -16.70 0.14
C ILE A 72 -11.69 -17.60 -1.10
N HIS A 73 -11.22 -17.09 -2.24
CA HIS A 73 -11.08 -17.90 -3.45
C HIS A 73 -10.06 -19.04 -3.29
N GLY A 74 -8.95 -18.80 -2.59
CA GLY A 74 -7.93 -19.81 -2.32
C GLY A 74 -8.47 -20.95 -1.46
N LEU A 75 -9.21 -20.62 -0.40
CA LEU A 75 -9.85 -21.63 0.46
C LEU A 75 -10.84 -22.48 -0.33
N ARG A 76 -11.74 -21.86 -1.11
CA ARG A 76 -12.71 -22.58 -1.94
C ARG A 76 -12.05 -23.47 -2.98
N ALA A 77 -11.06 -22.94 -3.71
CA ALA A 77 -10.33 -23.72 -4.71
C ALA A 77 -9.57 -24.90 -4.10
N ALA A 78 -9.07 -24.76 -2.86
CA ALA A 78 -8.44 -25.85 -2.13
C ALA A 78 -9.45 -26.90 -1.62
N GLU A 79 -10.71 -26.54 -1.39
CA GLU A 79 -11.79 -27.47 -1.04
C GLU A 79 -12.32 -28.22 -2.28
N ASP A 80 -12.43 -27.53 -3.41
CA ASP A 80 -12.97 -28.06 -4.68
C ASP A 80 -11.92 -28.81 -5.53
N ASP A 81 -10.69 -28.97 -5.04
CA ASP A 81 -9.56 -29.55 -5.77
C ASP A 81 -9.20 -28.82 -7.07
N ASP A 82 -9.61 -27.55 -7.20
CA ASP A 82 -9.37 -26.72 -8.39
C ASP A 82 -7.97 -26.11 -8.34
N ARG A 83 -6.99 -26.86 -8.83
CA ARG A 83 -5.58 -26.44 -8.92
C ARG A 83 -5.40 -25.13 -9.67
N THR A 84 -6.18 -24.87 -10.72
CA THR A 84 -6.01 -23.65 -11.54
C THR A 84 -6.46 -22.43 -10.76
N GLN A 85 -7.65 -22.49 -10.16
CA GLN A 85 -8.15 -21.41 -9.32
C GLN A 85 -7.29 -21.20 -8.09
N LEU A 86 -6.74 -22.27 -7.50
CA LEU A 86 -5.84 -22.15 -6.36
C LEU A 86 -4.55 -21.43 -6.72
N ARG A 87 -3.96 -21.72 -7.89
CA ARG A 87 -2.78 -20.99 -8.40
C ARG A 87 -3.07 -19.50 -8.58
N ILE A 88 -4.22 -19.17 -9.17
CA ILE A 88 -4.63 -17.78 -9.38
C ILE A 88 -4.84 -17.07 -8.03
N ALA A 89 -5.50 -17.72 -7.08
CA ALA A 89 -5.73 -17.18 -5.75
C ALA A 89 -4.43 -16.93 -4.98
N LEU A 90 -3.51 -17.92 -4.96
CA LEU A 90 -2.21 -17.77 -4.30
C LEU A 90 -1.38 -16.63 -4.91
N GLU A 91 -1.36 -16.51 -6.24
CA GLU A 91 -0.67 -15.39 -6.91
C GLU A 91 -1.29 -14.05 -6.54
N ARG A 92 -2.62 -13.97 -6.42
CA ARG A 92 -3.32 -12.75 -5.98
C ARG A 92 -3.03 -12.41 -4.52
N ILE A 93 -2.95 -13.40 -3.62
CA ILE A 93 -2.54 -13.19 -2.23
C ILE A 93 -1.12 -12.65 -2.17
N ARG A 94 -0.20 -13.31 -2.89
CA ARG A 94 1.22 -12.93 -2.99
C ARG A 94 1.39 -11.50 -3.49
N GLN A 95 0.68 -11.13 -4.56
CA GLN A 95 0.71 -9.77 -5.11
C GLN A 95 0.12 -8.74 -4.15
N SER A 96 -1.01 -9.05 -3.50
CA SER A 96 -1.64 -8.15 -2.54
C SER A 96 -0.75 -7.90 -1.31
N LEU A 97 -0.13 -8.95 -0.76
CA LEU A 97 0.83 -8.83 0.35
C LEU A 97 2.07 -8.03 -0.04
N ARG A 98 2.60 -8.27 -1.25
CA ARG A 98 3.72 -7.48 -1.79
C ARG A 98 3.36 -6.00 -1.86
N ASP A 99 2.20 -5.68 -2.42
CA ASP A 99 1.76 -4.30 -2.56
C ASP A 99 1.55 -3.67 -1.19
N MET A 100 0.89 -4.34 -0.24
CA MET A 100 0.74 -3.84 1.13
C MET A 100 2.09 -3.56 1.83
N LEU A 101 3.07 -4.47 1.70
CA LEU A 101 4.41 -4.29 2.25
C LEU A 101 5.16 -3.12 1.61
N ASP A 102 4.97 -2.92 0.30
CA ASP A 102 5.53 -1.81 -0.46
C ASP A 102 4.96 -0.45 -0.04
N GLU A 103 3.70 -0.44 0.43
CA GLU A 103 2.99 0.73 0.95
C GLU A 103 3.25 0.99 2.43
N ARG A 104 3.72 0.02 3.20
CA ARG A 104 3.94 0.12 4.65
C ARG A 104 4.73 1.37 5.08
N PRO A 105 5.81 1.80 4.39
CA PRO A 105 6.52 3.04 4.75
C PRO A 105 5.65 4.30 4.75
N VAL A 106 4.56 4.31 4.00
CA VAL A 106 3.62 5.44 3.87
C VAL A 106 2.62 5.49 5.02
N TRP A 107 2.18 4.33 5.51
CA TRP A 107 1.11 4.22 6.52
C TRP A 107 1.63 3.99 7.93
N GLU A 108 2.76 3.28 8.09
CA GLU A 108 3.36 2.96 9.40
C GLU A 108 4.75 3.55 9.61
N GLY A 109 5.45 3.91 8.54
CA GLY A 109 6.86 4.30 8.62
C GLY A 109 7.09 5.71 9.18
N GLY A 110 6.06 6.55 9.24
CA GLY A 110 6.20 7.95 9.64
C GLY A 110 6.89 8.84 8.59
N PRO A 111 7.13 10.12 8.94
CA PRO A 111 7.52 11.15 7.97
C PRO A 111 8.85 10.91 7.25
N LYS A 112 9.87 10.42 7.96
CA LYS A 112 11.17 10.10 7.36
C LYS A 112 11.02 9.00 6.31
N ASN A 113 10.38 7.89 6.66
CA ASN A 113 10.16 6.78 5.74
C ASN A 113 9.28 7.17 4.55
N ALA A 114 8.27 8.02 4.75
CA ALA A 114 7.49 8.59 3.65
C ALA A 114 8.36 9.42 2.68
N SER A 115 9.29 10.23 3.20
CA SER A 115 10.21 11.01 2.35
C SER A 115 11.21 10.14 1.56
N VAL A 116 11.76 9.09 2.19
CA VAL A 116 12.62 8.09 1.54
C VAL A 116 11.82 7.34 0.47
N TRP A 117 10.61 6.92 0.79
CA TRP A 117 9.73 6.21 -0.13
C TRP A 117 9.42 7.04 -1.38
N LEU A 118 9.13 8.33 -1.23
CA LEU A 118 8.92 9.24 -2.37
C LEU A 118 10.14 9.28 -3.32
N ARG A 119 11.35 9.32 -2.77
CA ARG A 119 12.59 9.28 -3.57
C ARG A 119 12.76 7.95 -4.30
N LEU A 120 12.52 6.83 -3.62
CA LEU A 120 12.60 5.49 -4.21
C LEU A 120 11.58 5.30 -5.34
N ARG A 121 10.44 6.01 -5.29
CA ARG A 121 9.46 6.05 -6.38
C ARG A 121 9.80 7.00 -7.51
N GLY A 122 11.01 7.56 -7.52
CA GLY A 122 11.51 8.38 -8.61
C GLY A 122 11.13 9.85 -8.56
N LEU A 123 10.52 10.32 -7.46
CA LEU A 123 10.29 11.76 -7.28
C LEU A 123 11.64 12.46 -7.01
N GLN A 124 11.82 13.61 -7.66
CA GLN A 124 13.05 14.38 -7.54
C GLN A 124 13.00 15.32 -6.34
N VAL A 125 14.16 15.56 -5.71
CA VAL A 125 14.28 16.45 -4.54
C VAL A 125 13.63 17.82 -4.77
N PRO A 126 13.85 18.52 -5.91
CA PRO A 126 13.19 19.81 -6.15
C PRO A 126 11.66 19.72 -6.20
N ALA A 127 11.13 18.63 -6.77
CA ALA A 127 9.69 18.41 -6.85
C ALA A 127 9.09 18.15 -5.46
N ILE A 128 9.72 17.29 -4.66
CA ILE A 128 9.29 17.02 -3.29
C ILE A 128 9.34 18.30 -2.47
N ALA A 129 10.46 19.04 -2.52
CA ALA A 129 10.63 20.33 -1.83
C ALA A 129 9.52 21.33 -2.16
N THR A 130 9.20 21.46 -3.44
CA THR A 130 8.10 22.31 -3.91
C THR A 130 6.75 21.84 -3.36
N ILE A 131 6.45 20.55 -3.43
CA ILE A 131 5.16 19.98 -3.00
C ILE A 131 4.95 20.11 -1.49
N VAL A 132 6.00 19.87 -0.71
CA VAL A 132 5.90 19.87 0.76
C VAL A 132 6.18 21.24 1.38
N GLY A 133 6.62 22.23 0.58
CA GLY A 133 6.93 23.57 1.06
C GLY A 133 8.18 23.62 1.94
N ALA A 134 9.21 22.86 1.58
CA ALA A 134 10.49 22.80 2.29
C ALA A 134 11.67 23.15 1.38
N SER A 135 12.87 23.35 1.97
CA SER A 135 14.08 23.52 1.18
C SER A 135 14.55 22.21 0.56
N GLU A 136 15.20 22.26 -0.61
CA GLU A 136 15.82 21.07 -1.21
C GLU A 136 16.87 20.42 -0.32
N SER A 137 17.61 21.21 0.46
CA SER A 137 18.58 20.68 1.41
C SER A 137 17.91 19.87 2.52
N SER A 138 16.78 20.36 3.05
CA SER A 138 16.00 19.65 4.07
C SER A 138 15.48 18.32 3.53
N VAL A 139 14.85 18.33 2.36
CA VAL A 139 14.34 17.12 1.72
C VAL A 139 15.45 16.10 1.43
N ARG A 140 16.62 16.56 0.97
CA ARG A 140 17.76 15.68 0.71
C ARG A 140 18.24 14.95 1.98
N ARG A 141 18.22 15.64 3.13
CA ARG A 141 18.57 15.03 4.43
C ARG A 141 17.49 14.05 4.88
N TRP A 142 16.23 14.45 4.92
CA TRP A 142 15.11 13.58 5.34
C TRP A 142 15.02 12.28 4.53
N SER A 143 15.28 12.39 3.24
CA SER A 143 15.19 11.27 2.31
C SER A 143 16.49 10.47 2.15
N ASN A 144 17.54 10.79 2.92
CA ASN A 144 18.72 9.97 3.07
C ASN A 144 18.50 8.98 4.22
N PRO A 145 18.47 7.65 3.97
CA PRO A 145 18.30 6.66 5.03
C PRO A 145 19.36 6.75 6.14
N GLU A 146 20.58 7.17 5.79
CA GLU A 146 21.74 7.26 6.69
C GLU A 146 21.77 8.55 7.53
N ASP A 147 20.89 9.52 7.26
CA ASP A 147 20.84 10.81 7.97
C ASP A 147 19.68 10.81 8.97
N ASP A 148 19.94 11.12 10.23
CA ASP A 148 18.93 11.12 11.30
C ASP A 148 17.96 12.32 11.26
N SER A 149 18.10 13.22 10.29
CA SER A 149 17.19 14.35 10.11
C SER A 149 15.78 13.90 9.76
N GLU A 150 14.78 14.46 10.45
CA GLU A 150 13.36 14.23 10.16
C GLU A 150 12.62 15.53 9.80
N PRO A 151 11.51 15.44 9.03
CA PRO A 151 10.61 16.57 8.84
C PRO A 151 10.09 17.14 10.16
N SER A 152 10.03 18.47 10.29
CA SER A 152 9.34 19.13 11.41
C SER A 152 7.84 18.84 11.37
N SER A 153 7.09 19.08 12.45
CA SER A 153 5.67 18.72 12.55
C SER A 153 4.80 19.18 11.36
N GLU A 154 4.96 20.42 10.90
CA GLU A 154 4.23 20.92 9.72
C GLU A 154 4.61 20.16 8.44
N HIS A 155 5.90 19.98 8.19
CA HIS A 155 6.38 19.25 7.02
C HIS A 155 6.10 17.74 7.11
N ALA A 156 6.05 17.20 8.32
CA ALA A 156 5.84 15.79 8.61
C ALA A 156 4.49 15.31 8.10
N GLU A 157 3.41 16.00 8.51
CA GLU A 157 2.06 15.68 8.05
C GLU A 157 1.96 15.81 6.53
N ARG A 158 2.48 16.90 5.97
CA ARG A 158 2.40 17.15 4.53
C ARG A 158 3.17 16.11 3.72
N VAL A 159 4.37 15.70 4.16
CA VAL A 159 5.17 14.63 3.52
C VAL A 159 4.41 13.31 3.53
N VAL A 160 3.82 12.92 4.67
CA VAL A 160 3.05 11.68 4.80
C VAL A 160 1.85 11.70 3.85
N VAL A 161 1.09 12.79 3.83
CA VAL A 161 -0.09 12.93 2.97
C VAL A 161 0.29 12.90 1.48
N VAL A 162 1.37 13.57 1.11
CA VAL A 162 1.88 13.53 -0.27
C VAL A 162 2.30 12.12 -0.65
N ALA A 163 2.94 11.37 0.26
CA ALA A 163 3.26 9.98 0.04
C ALA A 163 1.99 9.13 -0.16
N LYS A 164 0.94 9.32 0.64
CA LYS A 164 -0.37 8.67 0.48
C LYS A 164 -1.03 8.98 -0.87
N ILE A 165 -0.97 10.24 -1.31
CA ILE A 165 -1.50 10.64 -2.63
C ILE A 165 -0.71 9.94 -3.75
N VAL A 166 0.61 10.05 -3.74
CA VAL A 166 1.48 9.42 -4.76
C VAL A 166 1.34 7.89 -4.76
N ASN A 167 1.12 7.30 -3.58
CA ASN A 167 0.82 5.88 -3.39
C ASN A 167 -0.40 5.44 -4.20
N HIS A 168 -1.51 6.17 -4.15
CA HIS A 168 -2.68 5.85 -4.97
C HIS A 168 -2.44 6.14 -6.46
N LEU A 169 -1.85 7.29 -6.79
CA LEU A 169 -1.68 7.72 -8.18
C LEU A 169 -0.76 6.80 -8.98
N ARG A 170 0.26 6.19 -8.35
CA ARG A 170 1.24 5.35 -9.07
C ARG A 170 0.62 4.16 -9.84
N HIS A 171 -0.58 3.75 -9.46
CA HIS A 171 -1.30 2.66 -10.13
C HIS A 171 -1.91 3.08 -11.47
N ALA A 172 -2.05 4.38 -11.71
CA ALA A 172 -2.64 4.95 -12.92
C ALA A 172 -1.67 5.84 -13.71
N MET A 173 -0.61 6.35 -13.08
CA MET A 173 0.30 7.30 -13.71
C MET A 173 1.76 7.12 -13.28
N THR A 174 2.66 7.61 -14.13
CA THR A 174 4.10 7.68 -13.85
C THR A 174 4.38 8.67 -12.71
N PRO A 175 5.59 8.66 -12.12
CA PRO A 175 5.98 9.64 -11.10
C PRO A 175 5.83 11.10 -11.58
N LEU A 176 6.16 11.37 -12.84
CA LEU A 176 5.95 12.69 -13.45
C LEU A 176 4.46 13.02 -13.57
N GLY A 177 3.62 12.04 -13.93
CA GLY A 177 2.18 12.20 -13.95
C GLY A 177 1.60 12.55 -12.59
N ALA A 178 2.07 11.90 -11.51
CA ALA A 178 1.64 12.20 -10.15
C ALA A 178 1.99 13.64 -9.72
N ILE A 179 3.18 14.11 -10.08
CA ILE A 179 3.58 15.51 -9.87
C ILE A 179 2.66 16.46 -10.65
N GLN A 180 2.39 16.15 -11.92
CA GLN A 180 1.49 16.97 -12.75
C GLN A 180 0.06 17.00 -12.20
N TRP A 181 -0.43 15.88 -11.66
CA TRP A 181 -1.74 15.82 -10.99
C TRP A 181 -1.79 16.80 -9.82
N LEU A 182 -0.75 16.83 -8.98
CA LEU A 182 -0.67 17.77 -7.84
C LEU A 182 -0.59 19.25 -8.27
N GLN A 183 0.00 19.53 -9.43
CA GLN A 183 0.29 20.88 -9.90
C GLN A 183 -0.74 21.43 -10.89
N ARG A 184 -1.68 20.62 -11.37
CA ARG A 184 -2.71 21.06 -12.32
C ARG A 184 -4.01 21.41 -11.61
N PRO A 185 -4.77 22.40 -12.10
CA PRO A 185 -6.16 22.62 -11.71
C PRO A 185 -6.95 21.32 -11.71
N HIS A 186 -7.66 21.04 -10.62
CA HIS A 186 -8.51 19.85 -10.50
C HIS A 186 -10.00 20.24 -10.47
N PRO A 187 -10.85 19.71 -11.36
CA PRO A 187 -12.27 20.11 -11.44
C PRO A 187 -13.04 19.96 -10.12
N GLN A 188 -12.81 18.85 -9.41
CA GLN A 188 -13.43 18.58 -8.11
C GLN A 188 -12.91 19.47 -6.95
N LEU A 189 -11.92 20.33 -7.20
CA LEU A 189 -11.40 21.33 -6.27
C LEU A 189 -11.76 22.77 -6.70
N GLY A 190 -12.70 22.94 -7.63
CA GLY A 190 -13.05 24.25 -8.18
C GLY A 190 -11.89 24.87 -8.95
N ASP A 191 -11.21 24.05 -9.75
CA ASP A 191 -10.03 24.40 -10.56
C ASP A 191 -8.81 24.92 -9.77
N ARG A 192 -8.79 24.71 -8.46
CA ARG A 192 -7.58 24.88 -7.65
C ARG A 192 -6.65 23.68 -7.85
N ARG A 193 -5.34 23.90 -7.67
CA ARG A 193 -4.35 22.83 -7.75
C ARG A 193 -4.35 22.04 -6.44
N PRO A 194 -4.27 20.70 -6.44
CA PRO A 194 -4.19 19.91 -5.22
C PRO A 194 -3.06 20.34 -4.26
N ILE A 195 -1.90 20.75 -4.80
CA ILE A 195 -0.79 21.27 -4.00
C ILE A 195 -1.17 22.51 -3.18
N ASP A 196 -2.04 23.37 -3.70
CA ASP A 196 -2.48 24.59 -3.01
C ASP A 196 -3.44 24.26 -1.87
N GLU A 197 -4.05 23.08 -1.87
CA GLU A 197 -5.01 22.62 -0.86
C GLU A 197 -4.34 21.83 0.28
N LEU A 198 -3.03 21.60 0.27
CA LEU A 198 -2.29 20.90 1.32
C LEU A 198 -2.12 21.77 2.59
N LYS A 199 -3.23 22.17 3.24
CA LYS A 199 -3.24 23.15 4.34
C LYS A 199 -3.51 22.54 5.72
N ASP A 200 -4.39 21.57 5.79
CA ASP A 200 -4.92 21.02 7.03
C ASP A 200 -5.42 19.58 6.86
N VAL A 201 -5.74 18.94 7.99
CA VAL A 201 -6.15 17.53 8.08
C VAL A 201 -7.37 17.21 7.22
N ASP A 202 -8.36 18.09 7.15
CA ASP A 202 -9.58 17.83 6.37
C ASP A 202 -9.29 17.91 4.87
N SER A 203 -8.47 18.88 4.46
CA SER A 203 -8.00 18.99 3.09
C SER A 203 -7.14 17.79 2.70
N TYR A 204 -6.30 17.28 3.61
CA TYR A 204 -5.52 16.05 3.41
C TYR A 204 -6.40 14.84 3.14
N ARG A 205 -7.41 14.59 3.98
CA ARG A 205 -8.36 13.47 3.78
C ARG A 205 -9.06 13.56 2.43
N ARG A 206 -9.52 14.76 2.06
CA ARG A 206 -10.17 15.00 0.77
C ARG A 206 -9.26 14.70 -0.41
N LEU A 207 -8.00 15.14 -0.36
CA LEU A 207 -7.03 14.91 -1.44
C LEU A 207 -6.65 13.44 -1.58
N VAL A 208 -6.50 12.72 -0.47
CA VAL A 208 -6.24 11.26 -0.50
C VAL A 208 -7.44 10.52 -1.12
N ALA A 209 -8.66 10.85 -0.73
CA ALA A 209 -9.87 10.26 -1.32
C ALA A 209 -10.01 10.57 -2.82
N LEU A 210 -9.61 11.76 -3.25
CA LEU A 210 -9.60 12.16 -4.65
C LEU A 210 -8.59 11.33 -5.47
N ALA A 211 -7.38 11.15 -4.92
CA ALA A 211 -6.33 10.35 -5.54
C ALA A 211 -6.72 8.88 -5.62
N SER A 212 -7.33 8.32 -4.57
CA SER A 212 -7.80 6.93 -4.56
C SER A 212 -8.91 6.69 -5.60
N GLY A 213 -9.82 7.66 -5.80
CA GLY A 213 -10.84 7.59 -6.85
C GLY A 213 -10.27 7.47 -8.26
N THR A 214 -9.07 8.00 -8.53
CA THR A 214 -8.40 7.87 -9.83
C THR A 214 -8.08 6.42 -10.18
N ARG A 215 -7.86 5.56 -9.17
CA ARG A 215 -7.65 4.12 -9.34
C ARG A 215 -8.90 3.43 -9.86
N SER A 216 -10.08 3.82 -9.37
CA SER A 216 -11.36 3.20 -9.73
C SER A 216 -11.75 3.44 -11.19
N PHE A 217 -11.42 4.61 -11.76
CA PHE A 217 -11.72 4.94 -13.16
C PHE A 217 -10.86 4.20 -14.18
N VAL A 218 -9.69 3.68 -13.78
CA VAL A 218 -8.82 2.87 -14.67
C VAL A 218 -9.21 1.39 -14.64
N ALA A 219 -9.95 0.95 -13.61
CA ALA A 219 -10.39 -0.42 -13.43
C ALA A 219 -11.79 -0.71 -14.01
N THR A 220 -12.38 0.22 -14.76
CA THR A 220 -13.67 0.06 -15.46
C THR A 220 -13.45 -0.02 -16.96
#